data_AF-F3KJR7-F1
#
_entry.id   AF-F3KJR7-F1
#
_cell.length_a   1.000
_cell.length_b   1.000
_cell.length_c   1.000
_cell.angle_alpha   90.00
_cell.angle_beta   90.00
_cell.angle_gamma   90.00
#
_symmetry.space_group_name_H-M   'P 1'
#
loop_
_entity.id
_entity.type
_entity.pdbx_description
1 polymer ?
#
loop_
_entity_poly.entity_id
_entity_poly.type
_entity_poly.pdbx_seq_one_letter_code
_entity_poly.pdbx_strand_id
1 'polypeptide(L)'
;MKILIVITIVGIFLSLSFVNHSFGYNVEYQIIGKQFSKNPLICTYEPVLGSDPYLKQWGVDRLSETARLAVQDWQSALQQNEKRELRDNWRIDYRVLTDKNIDSQKECNVLIQFEPMPQEKSEWYSVLGVTYSNYNNTEVKLIKIYYRDVKICQTNDAQYIYYNLCYGEDMLISEKLRTTITHEIGHALGLGHYQADDAKVNAVWAKGGAEADSIMAVFSHENSKLMKIKPIDIEKIKSIYTSNGFKSIQDTPKEQPTEIETIPEPQIVQKTQLIPTWVKNNAKWWSEGNSDDQTFVNAIEFLVKSEIIKVSSVSQTDENSDTIPTWVKNNAKWWSEGIITDEDFIKGIEFLAEHGIIKIKS
;
A
#
# COMPACT_ATOMS: atom_id res chain seq x y z
N MET A 1 39.11 -12.34 -56.37
CA MET A 1 37.74 -12.71 -56.77
C MET A 1 37.05 -13.31 -55.55
N LYS A 2 36.13 -12.53 -54.95
CA LYS A 2 34.94 -12.93 -54.18
C LYS A 2 35.02 -14.27 -53.41
N ILE A 3 35.13 -14.22 -52.07
CA ILE A 3 34.62 -15.16 -51.04
C ILE A 3 35.46 -14.97 -49.75
N LEU A 4 35.51 -13.76 -49.18
CA LEU A 4 36.01 -13.61 -47.79
C LEU A 4 35.44 -12.39 -47.04
N ILE A 5 34.38 -11.76 -47.56
CA ILE A 5 33.73 -10.58 -46.94
C ILE A 5 32.26 -10.86 -46.58
N VAL A 6 31.73 -12.05 -46.89
CA VAL A 6 30.31 -12.37 -46.66
C VAL A 6 30.06 -12.94 -45.26
N ILE A 7 31.07 -13.42 -44.53
CA ILE A 7 30.85 -14.09 -43.23
C ILE A 7 30.77 -13.11 -42.06
N THR A 8 31.39 -11.93 -42.14
CA THR A 8 31.32 -10.91 -41.07
C THR A 8 30.04 -10.07 -41.11
N ILE A 9 29.33 -10.04 -42.23
CA ILE A 9 28.07 -9.26 -42.37
C ILE A 9 26.84 -10.13 -42.02
N VAL A 10 26.94 -11.45 -42.14
CA VAL A 10 25.84 -12.37 -41.73
C VAL A 10 25.81 -12.59 -40.21
N GLY A 11 26.92 -12.40 -39.50
CA GLY A 11 26.98 -12.51 -38.04
C GLY A 11 26.40 -11.31 -37.26
N ILE A 12 26.17 -10.17 -37.92
CA ILE A 12 25.67 -8.94 -37.28
C ILE A 12 24.16 -8.74 -37.58
N PHE A 13 23.59 -9.46 -38.54
CA PHE A 13 22.16 -9.39 -38.87
C PHE A 13 21.28 -10.42 -38.14
N LEU A 14 21.85 -11.23 -37.24
CA LEU A 14 21.12 -12.11 -36.32
C LEU A 14 21.08 -11.60 -34.87
N SER A 15 21.40 -10.32 -34.65
CA SER A 15 21.09 -9.61 -33.40
C SER A 15 19.96 -8.59 -33.58
N LEU A 16 19.08 -8.82 -34.56
CA LEU A 16 17.78 -8.14 -34.60
C LEU A 16 16.90 -8.72 -33.50
N SER A 17 17.00 -8.08 -32.34
CA SER A 17 15.81 -7.63 -31.63
C SER A 17 14.92 -8.75 -31.07
N PHE A 18 15.43 -9.52 -30.11
CA PHE A 18 14.60 -9.77 -28.93
C PHE A 18 14.54 -8.45 -28.16
N VAL A 19 13.77 -7.50 -28.68
CA VAL A 19 13.15 -6.52 -27.79
C VAL A 19 12.25 -7.38 -26.94
N ASN A 20 12.69 -7.71 -25.72
CA ASN A 20 11.77 -8.01 -24.66
C ASN A 20 10.82 -6.82 -24.69
N HIS A 21 9.62 -7.01 -25.23
CA HIS A 21 8.58 -6.03 -25.05
C HIS A 21 8.47 -5.92 -23.54
N SER A 22 8.97 -4.81 -22.98
CA SER A 22 8.60 -4.42 -21.64
C SER A 22 7.13 -4.08 -21.77
N PHE A 23 6.29 -5.10 -21.59
CA PHE A 23 4.88 -4.90 -21.43
C PHE A 23 4.73 -4.19 -20.09
N GLY A 24 4.65 -2.87 -20.14
CA GLY A 24 4.23 -2.08 -19.00
C GLY A 24 2.78 -2.44 -18.71
N TYR A 25 2.50 -2.92 -17.51
CA TYR A 25 1.15 -3.07 -16.96
C TYR A 25 0.96 -1.97 -15.91
N ASN A 26 -0.26 -1.48 -15.75
CA ASN A 26 -0.57 -0.56 -14.68
C ASN A 26 -0.98 -1.35 -13.45
N VAL A 27 -0.58 -0.88 -12.27
CA VAL A 27 -1.06 -1.44 -11.01
C VAL A 27 -1.95 -0.45 -10.31
N GLU A 28 -3.16 -0.90 -10.03
CA GLU A 28 -4.09 -0.19 -9.17
C GLU A 28 -3.83 -0.57 -7.70
N TYR A 29 -3.73 0.45 -6.84
CA TYR A 29 -3.61 0.26 -5.40
C TYR A 29 -4.46 1.31 -4.66
N GLN A 30 -5.75 1.01 -4.55
CA GLN A 30 -6.76 1.93 -4.00
C GLN A 30 -6.66 2.06 -2.48
N ILE A 31 -7.31 3.09 -1.93
CA ILE A 31 -7.54 3.29 -0.49
C ILE A 31 -9.02 3.01 -0.23
N ILE A 32 -9.34 2.26 0.81
CA ILE A 32 -10.71 1.87 1.15
C ILE A 32 -11.04 2.14 2.62
N GLY A 33 -12.32 2.34 2.91
CA GLY A 33 -12.83 2.46 4.28
C GLY A 33 -12.42 3.74 5.02
N LYS A 34 -12.93 3.90 6.24
CA LYS A 34 -12.60 5.04 7.12
C LYS A 34 -11.34 4.76 7.93
N GLN A 35 -10.57 5.80 8.19
CA GLN A 35 -9.33 5.73 8.98
C GLN A 35 -9.63 5.69 10.48
N PHE A 36 -8.68 5.17 11.25
CA PHE A 36 -8.70 5.27 12.71
C PHE A 36 -8.19 6.65 13.15
N SER A 37 -8.76 7.18 14.23
CA SER A 37 -8.36 8.44 14.87
C SER A 37 -7.53 8.25 16.14
N LYS A 38 -7.39 7.01 16.61
CA LYS A 38 -6.55 6.59 17.73
C LYS A 38 -5.97 5.20 17.44
N ASN A 39 -4.97 4.79 18.21
CA ASN A 39 -4.42 3.44 18.17
C ASN A 39 -5.55 2.40 18.24
N PRO A 40 -5.72 1.56 17.20
CA PRO A 40 -6.86 0.66 17.13
C PRO A 40 -6.67 -0.55 18.04
N LEU A 41 -7.78 -1.01 18.62
CA LEU A 41 -7.87 -2.33 19.26
C LEU A 41 -8.42 -3.35 18.27
N ILE A 42 -7.60 -4.32 17.90
CA ILE A 42 -8.02 -5.48 17.10
C ILE A 42 -8.34 -6.62 18.05
N CYS A 43 -9.57 -7.11 17.96
CA CYS A 43 -10.04 -8.24 18.75
C CYS A 43 -10.23 -9.46 17.87
N THR A 44 -9.95 -10.63 18.43
CA THR A 44 -10.29 -11.91 17.79
C THR A 44 -11.25 -12.67 18.67
N TYR A 45 -12.33 -13.17 18.09
CA TYR A 45 -13.27 -14.03 18.81
C TYR A 45 -12.88 -15.49 18.63
N GLU A 46 -12.60 -16.17 19.75
CA GLU A 46 -12.25 -17.59 19.74
C GLU A 46 -13.45 -18.44 19.34
N PRO A 47 -13.29 -19.36 18.38
CA PRO A 47 -14.33 -20.33 18.07
C PRO A 47 -14.66 -21.18 19.29
N VAL A 48 -15.95 -21.38 19.52
CA VAL A 48 -16.43 -22.31 20.55
C VAL A 48 -16.14 -23.74 20.12
N LEU A 49 -15.40 -24.49 20.95
CA LEU A 49 -15.15 -25.91 20.70
C LEU A 49 -16.45 -26.69 20.56
N GLY A 50 -16.48 -27.63 19.61
CA GLY A 50 -17.65 -28.45 19.32
C GLY A 50 -18.64 -27.84 18.33
N SER A 51 -18.47 -26.57 17.93
CA SER A 51 -19.22 -25.97 16.81
C SER A 51 -18.82 -26.57 15.46
N ASP A 52 -17.57 -27.01 15.32
CA ASP A 52 -17.04 -27.76 14.20
C ASP A 52 -16.37 -29.05 14.74
N PRO A 53 -16.82 -30.26 14.36
CA PRO A 53 -16.20 -31.53 14.73
C PRO A 53 -14.71 -31.63 14.36
N TYR A 54 -14.26 -30.85 13.38
CA TYR A 54 -12.87 -30.83 12.90
C TYR A 54 -11.98 -29.87 13.70
N LEU A 55 -12.57 -28.91 14.42
CA LEU A 55 -11.82 -27.91 15.17
C LEU A 55 -11.48 -28.40 16.58
N LYS A 56 -10.20 -28.71 16.79
CA LYS A 56 -9.64 -29.10 18.09
C LYS A 56 -9.03 -27.88 18.80
N GLN A 57 -8.75 -28.01 20.10
CA GLN A 57 -8.14 -26.93 20.90
C GLN A 57 -6.88 -26.36 20.28
N TRP A 58 -5.96 -27.20 19.78
CA TRP A 58 -4.74 -26.71 19.12
C TRP A 58 -5.03 -25.84 17.89
N GLY A 59 -6.15 -26.09 17.20
CA GLY A 59 -6.60 -25.29 16.06
C GLY A 59 -7.12 -23.94 16.51
N VAL A 60 -7.91 -23.90 17.60
CA VAL A 60 -8.36 -22.65 18.25
C VAL A 60 -7.16 -21.81 18.67
N ASP A 61 -6.20 -22.41 19.40
CA ASP A 61 -4.98 -21.74 19.87
C ASP A 61 -4.20 -21.16 18.68
N ARG A 62 -4.08 -21.95 17.60
CA ARG A 62 -3.38 -21.53 16.39
C ARG A 62 -4.08 -20.39 15.67
N LEU A 63 -5.40 -20.38 15.59
CA LEU A 63 -6.16 -19.28 14.97
C LEU A 63 -5.93 -17.97 15.74
N SER A 64 -6.13 -17.99 17.06
CA SER A 64 -5.90 -16.84 17.94
C SER A 64 -4.46 -16.33 17.88
N GLU A 65 -3.49 -17.25 17.89
CA GLU A 65 -2.06 -16.91 17.84
C GLU A 65 -1.65 -16.36 16.47
N THR A 66 -2.17 -16.94 15.38
CA THR A 66 -1.85 -16.47 14.03
C THR A 66 -2.39 -15.06 13.79
N ALA A 67 -3.60 -14.77 14.28
CA ALA A 67 -4.15 -13.41 14.24
C ALA A 67 -3.30 -12.42 15.05
N ARG A 68 -2.87 -12.79 16.26
CA ARG A 68 -1.95 -11.98 17.07
C ARG A 68 -0.65 -11.67 16.32
N LEU A 69 -0.05 -12.67 15.68
CA LEU A 69 1.19 -12.51 14.91
C LEU A 69 0.99 -11.61 13.68
N ALA A 70 -0.13 -11.76 12.96
CA ALA A 70 -0.45 -10.90 11.83
C ALA A 70 -0.62 -9.42 12.22
N VAL A 71 -1.22 -9.16 13.40
CA VAL A 71 -1.29 -7.81 13.98
C VAL A 71 0.13 -7.29 14.30
N GLN A 72 0.98 -8.13 14.87
CA GLN A 72 2.37 -7.77 15.15
C GLN A 72 3.20 -7.52 13.89
N ASP A 73 2.92 -8.22 12.79
CA ASP A 73 3.59 -7.99 11.51
C ASP A 73 3.33 -6.56 11.02
N TRP A 74 2.07 -6.12 11.02
CA TRP A 74 1.72 -4.76 10.64
C TRP A 74 2.31 -3.71 11.58
N GLN A 75 2.18 -3.89 12.90
CA GLN A 75 2.75 -2.96 13.86
C GLN A 75 4.26 -2.82 13.68
N SER A 76 4.97 -3.96 13.55
CA SER A 76 6.42 -3.97 13.40
C SER A 76 6.85 -3.30 12.09
N ALA A 77 6.16 -3.60 10.98
CA ALA A 77 6.43 -3.00 9.68
C ALA A 77 6.26 -1.47 9.71
N LEU A 78 5.20 -0.97 10.35
CA LEU A 78 4.95 0.48 10.46
C LEU A 78 5.99 1.20 11.34
N GLN A 79 6.50 0.51 12.37
CA GLN A 79 7.47 1.04 13.34
C GLN A 79 8.95 0.92 12.93
N GLN A 80 9.29 0.06 11.96
CA GLN A 80 10.67 -0.34 11.67
C GLN A 80 11.62 0.85 11.42
N ASN A 81 11.14 1.88 10.74
CA ASN A 81 11.90 3.08 10.38
C ASN A 81 11.49 4.35 11.15
N GLU A 82 10.67 4.18 12.20
CA GLU A 82 10.23 5.31 13.03
C GLU A 82 11.23 5.63 14.13
N LYS A 83 11.34 6.94 14.43
CA LYS A 83 12.06 7.41 15.62
C LYS A 83 11.43 6.79 16.87
N ARG A 84 12.24 6.53 17.90
CA ARG A 84 11.83 5.76 19.08
C ARG A 84 10.58 6.34 19.75
N GLU A 85 10.50 7.67 19.83
CA GLU A 85 9.40 8.44 20.41
C GLU A 85 8.12 8.41 19.56
N LEU A 86 8.21 8.14 18.25
CA LEU A 86 7.07 8.08 17.34
C LEU A 86 6.53 6.65 17.15
N ARG A 87 7.25 5.62 17.59
CA ARG A 87 6.81 4.21 17.39
C ARG A 87 5.45 3.91 18.01
N ASP A 88 5.13 4.51 19.16
CA ASP A 88 3.85 4.29 19.85
C ASP A 88 2.64 4.84 19.07
N ASN A 89 2.88 5.75 18.12
CA ASN A 89 1.83 6.27 17.25
C ASN A 89 1.30 5.25 16.25
N TRP A 90 2.07 4.18 16.01
CA TRP A 90 1.69 3.06 15.16
C TRP A 90 1.36 1.82 15.97
N ARG A 91 1.04 1.97 17.26
CA ARG A 91 0.65 0.85 18.12
C ARG A 91 -0.72 0.31 17.69
N ILE A 92 -0.80 -1.01 17.57
CA ILE A 92 -2.03 -1.76 17.35
C ILE A 92 -2.22 -2.67 18.56
N ASP A 93 -3.24 -2.39 19.36
CA ASP A 93 -3.55 -3.18 20.54
C ASP A 93 -4.29 -4.45 20.11
N TYR A 94 -4.06 -5.58 20.80
CA TYR A 94 -4.66 -6.86 20.47
C TYR A 94 -5.33 -7.51 21.70
N ARG A 95 -6.51 -8.09 21.50
CA ARG A 95 -7.23 -8.83 22.55
C ARG A 95 -7.93 -10.07 22.00
N VAL A 96 -7.96 -11.13 22.79
CA VAL A 96 -8.74 -12.33 22.52
C VAL A 96 -10.06 -12.27 23.31
N LEU A 97 -11.16 -12.51 22.61
CA LEU A 97 -12.52 -12.57 23.16
C LEU A 97 -13.01 -14.01 23.18
N THR A 98 -13.79 -14.33 24.21
CA THR A 98 -14.45 -15.61 24.46
C THR A 98 -15.91 -15.35 24.80
N ASP A 99 -16.73 -16.40 24.92
CA ASP A 99 -18.15 -16.26 25.30
C ASP A 99 -18.37 -15.49 26.62
N LYS A 100 -17.38 -15.51 27.51
CA LYS A 100 -17.47 -14.84 28.82
C LYS A 100 -17.31 -13.33 28.75
N ASN A 101 -16.70 -12.79 27.70
CA ASN A 101 -16.41 -11.37 27.55
C ASN A 101 -16.87 -10.81 26.21
N ILE A 102 -17.85 -11.45 25.57
CA ILE A 102 -18.42 -11.02 24.30
C ILE A 102 -18.94 -9.58 24.32
N ASP A 103 -19.42 -9.11 25.47
CA ASP A 103 -19.89 -7.72 25.64
C ASP A 103 -18.78 -6.69 25.42
N SER A 104 -17.52 -7.06 25.69
CA SER A 104 -16.34 -6.23 25.45
C SER A 104 -16.03 -6.04 23.96
N GLN A 105 -16.72 -6.73 23.04
CA GLN A 105 -16.56 -6.53 21.59
C GLN A 105 -16.81 -5.08 21.15
N LYS A 106 -17.61 -4.32 21.92
CA LYS A 106 -17.91 -2.91 21.65
C LYS A 106 -16.70 -1.99 21.81
N GLU A 107 -15.65 -2.43 22.51
CA GLU A 107 -14.41 -1.68 22.67
C GLU A 107 -13.47 -1.85 21.46
N CYS A 108 -13.72 -2.87 20.63
CA CYS A 108 -12.86 -3.24 19.52
C CYS A 108 -13.13 -2.35 18.30
N ASN A 109 -12.07 -1.91 17.63
CA ASN A 109 -12.17 -1.19 16.36
C ASN A 109 -12.23 -2.16 15.17
N VAL A 110 -11.59 -3.32 15.30
CA VAL A 110 -11.64 -4.41 14.34
C VAL A 110 -11.97 -5.70 15.08
N LEU A 111 -12.88 -6.49 14.53
CA LEU A 111 -13.23 -7.82 15.03
C LEU A 111 -12.84 -8.87 13.99
N ILE A 112 -12.00 -9.83 14.37
CA ILE A 112 -11.67 -11.02 13.57
C ILE A 112 -12.55 -12.16 14.07
N GLN A 113 -13.35 -12.70 13.16
CA GLN A 113 -14.23 -13.84 13.38
C GLN A 113 -13.79 -15.01 12.49
N PHE A 114 -13.69 -16.18 13.09
CA PHE A 114 -13.33 -17.41 12.39
C PHE A 114 -14.58 -18.25 12.12
N GLU A 115 -14.75 -18.66 10.87
CA GLU A 115 -15.81 -19.57 10.44
C GLU A 115 -15.20 -20.74 9.66
N PRO A 116 -15.79 -21.95 9.70
CA PRO A 116 -15.23 -23.07 8.94
C PRO A 116 -15.32 -22.85 7.43
N MET A 117 -16.40 -22.20 6.96
CA MET A 117 -16.65 -21.91 5.55
C MET A 117 -17.68 -20.77 5.44
N PRO A 118 -17.79 -20.10 4.28
CA PRO A 118 -18.84 -19.11 4.05
C PRO A 118 -20.25 -19.71 4.22
N GLN A 119 -21.16 -18.94 4.82
CA GLN A 119 -22.55 -19.37 5.00
C GLN A 119 -23.31 -19.35 3.66
N GLU A 120 -23.04 -18.36 2.82
CA GLU A 120 -23.67 -18.21 1.52
C GLU A 120 -23.03 -19.15 0.49
N LYS A 121 -23.86 -20.01 -0.13
CA LYS A 121 -23.37 -21.00 -1.11
C LYS A 121 -22.70 -20.38 -2.33
N SER A 122 -23.06 -19.15 -2.70
CA SER A 122 -22.44 -18.43 -3.82
C SER A 122 -20.99 -18.02 -3.55
N GLU A 123 -20.58 -17.95 -2.29
CA GLU A 123 -19.21 -17.61 -1.86
C GLU A 123 -18.37 -18.85 -1.59
N TRP A 124 -18.95 -20.04 -1.75
CA TRP A 124 -18.22 -21.27 -1.54
C TRP A 124 -17.06 -21.37 -2.54
N TYR A 125 -15.91 -21.74 -2.01
CA TYR A 125 -14.67 -21.97 -2.75
C TYR A 125 -14.01 -20.74 -3.38
N SER A 126 -14.50 -19.53 -3.11
CA SER A 126 -13.98 -18.30 -3.75
C SER A 126 -13.17 -17.39 -2.82
N VAL A 127 -13.28 -17.55 -1.51
CA VAL A 127 -12.67 -16.64 -0.52
C VAL A 127 -12.13 -17.41 0.69
N LEU A 128 -10.96 -16.99 1.19
CA LEU A 128 -10.38 -17.45 2.46
C LEU A 128 -10.52 -16.42 3.59
N GLY A 129 -10.79 -15.17 3.23
CA GLY A 129 -11.03 -14.06 4.14
C GLY A 129 -11.78 -12.93 3.46
N VAL A 130 -12.50 -12.14 4.23
CA VAL A 130 -13.22 -10.95 3.76
C VAL A 130 -13.26 -9.88 4.85
N THR A 131 -13.01 -8.62 4.48
CA THR A 131 -13.11 -7.46 5.36
C THR A 131 -14.32 -6.59 5.04
N TYR A 132 -15.18 -6.39 6.04
CA TYR A 132 -16.35 -5.51 5.99
C TYR A 132 -16.08 -4.22 6.76
N SER A 133 -16.07 -3.09 6.06
CA SER A 133 -15.74 -1.77 6.65
C SER A 133 -16.89 -1.10 7.42
N ASN A 134 -18.12 -1.62 7.34
CA ASN A 134 -19.30 -1.04 8.00
C ASN A 134 -20.22 -2.16 8.51
N TYR A 135 -19.75 -2.89 9.53
CA TYR A 135 -20.49 -4.01 10.08
C TYR A 135 -21.64 -3.50 10.97
N ASN A 136 -22.88 -3.94 10.71
CA ASN A 136 -24.08 -3.57 11.48
C ASN A 136 -24.31 -2.05 11.63
N ASN A 137 -23.91 -1.24 10.65
CA ASN A 137 -23.93 0.23 10.73
C ASN A 137 -23.09 0.81 11.89
N THR A 138 -22.09 0.06 12.35
CA THR A 138 -21.13 0.50 13.37
C THR A 138 -19.82 0.94 12.73
N GLU A 139 -19.00 1.70 13.46
CA GLU A 139 -17.63 2.03 13.04
C GLU A 139 -16.65 0.85 13.18
N VAL A 140 -17.13 -0.30 13.67
CA VAL A 140 -16.32 -1.51 13.81
C VAL A 140 -16.17 -2.18 12.45
N LYS A 141 -14.93 -2.53 12.10
CA LYS A 141 -14.63 -3.34 10.92
C LYS A 141 -14.66 -4.82 11.29
N LEU A 142 -15.37 -5.63 10.50
CA LEU A 142 -15.42 -7.08 10.69
C LEU A 142 -14.52 -7.76 9.67
N ILE A 143 -13.61 -8.60 10.13
CA ILE A 143 -12.84 -9.52 9.30
C ILE A 143 -13.39 -10.91 9.53
N LYS A 144 -13.85 -11.57 8.47
CA LYS A 144 -14.16 -13.00 8.50
C LYS A 144 -13.02 -13.79 7.90
N ILE A 145 -12.60 -14.84 8.58
CA ILE A 145 -11.55 -15.76 8.12
C ILE A 145 -12.14 -17.16 8.07
N TYR A 146 -12.03 -17.80 6.90
CA TYR A 146 -12.50 -19.15 6.69
C TYR A 146 -11.35 -20.13 6.86
N TYR A 147 -11.39 -20.96 7.90
CA TYR A 147 -10.22 -21.77 8.29
C TYR A 147 -10.16 -23.17 7.68
N ARG A 148 -11.08 -23.52 6.77
CA ARG A 148 -11.00 -24.75 5.98
C ARG A 148 -10.59 -24.41 4.55
N ASP A 149 -9.53 -25.05 4.05
CA ASP A 149 -9.03 -24.81 2.68
C ASP A 149 -9.92 -25.50 1.65
N VAL A 150 -9.91 -25.01 0.41
CA VAL A 150 -10.55 -25.68 -0.71
C VAL A 150 -9.59 -26.72 -1.29
N LYS A 151 -10.04 -27.97 -1.39
CA LYS A 151 -9.28 -29.03 -2.05
C LYS A 151 -10.15 -29.91 -2.94
N ILE A 152 -9.51 -30.71 -3.78
CA ILE A 152 -10.18 -31.74 -4.56
C ILE A 152 -10.27 -32.99 -3.68
N CYS A 153 -11.48 -33.36 -3.28
CA CYS A 153 -11.76 -34.62 -2.61
C CYS A 153 -12.16 -35.69 -3.61
N GLN A 154 -11.71 -36.91 -3.32
CA GLN A 154 -12.15 -38.10 -4.02
C GLN A 154 -13.32 -38.72 -3.26
N THR A 155 -14.43 -38.97 -3.96
CA THR A 155 -15.57 -39.74 -3.45
C THR A 155 -15.77 -40.96 -4.33
N ASN A 156 -15.90 -42.14 -3.71
CA ASN A 156 -16.05 -43.40 -4.43
C ASN A 156 -17.45 -43.97 -4.18
N ASP A 157 -18.10 -44.47 -5.22
CA ASP A 157 -19.24 -45.38 -5.10
C ASP A 157 -18.86 -46.78 -5.59
N ALA A 158 -19.82 -47.71 -5.67
CA ALA A 158 -19.57 -49.09 -6.07
C ALA A 158 -19.03 -49.24 -7.50
N GLN A 159 -19.08 -48.20 -8.33
CA GLN A 159 -18.83 -48.27 -9.77
C GLN A 159 -17.93 -47.13 -10.32
N TYR A 160 -17.83 -45.99 -9.64
CA TYR A 160 -17.10 -44.80 -10.10
C TYR A 160 -16.32 -44.08 -8.99
N ILE A 161 -15.29 -43.36 -9.44
CA ILE A 161 -14.52 -42.40 -8.66
C ILE A 161 -14.88 -41.00 -9.14
N TYR A 162 -15.36 -40.13 -8.24
CA TYR A 162 -15.63 -38.73 -8.53
C TYR A 162 -14.64 -37.83 -7.82
N TYR A 163 -14.27 -36.73 -8.48
CA TYR A 163 -13.43 -35.68 -7.92
C TYR A 163 -14.28 -34.41 -7.77
N ASN A 164 -14.53 -34.00 -6.52
CA ASN A 164 -15.36 -32.84 -6.20
C ASN A 164 -14.58 -31.85 -5.32
N LEU A 165 -14.91 -30.56 -5.41
CA LEU A 165 -14.39 -29.57 -4.47
C LEU A 165 -14.96 -29.83 -3.07
N CYS A 166 -14.11 -29.73 -2.07
CA CYS A 166 -14.45 -29.93 -0.67
C CYS A 166 -13.60 -29.03 0.23
N TYR A 167 -14.04 -28.90 1.47
CA TYR A 167 -13.29 -28.18 2.50
C TYR A 167 -12.39 -29.13 3.30
N GLY A 168 -11.10 -28.84 3.33
CA GLY A 168 -10.05 -29.57 4.04
C GLY A 168 -9.57 -28.84 5.30
N GLU A 169 -8.72 -29.51 6.08
CA GLU A 169 -8.17 -28.99 7.35
C GLU A 169 -6.78 -28.36 7.18
N ASP A 170 -6.25 -28.37 5.95
CA ASP A 170 -4.85 -28.06 5.65
C ASP A 170 -4.52 -26.57 5.87
N MET A 171 -5.54 -25.69 5.77
CA MET A 171 -5.34 -24.25 6.01
C MET A 171 -4.83 -23.96 7.42
N LEU A 172 -5.36 -24.67 8.42
CA LEU A 172 -4.91 -24.54 9.81
C LEU A 172 -3.45 -24.90 9.97
N ILE A 173 -2.83 -25.69 9.08
CA ILE A 173 -1.42 -26.02 9.16
C ILE A 173 -0.53 -25.25 8.18
N SER A 174 -1.14 -24.55 7.23
CA SER A 174 -0.46 -23.81 6.17
C SER A 174 0.00 -22.40 6.58
N GLU A 175 0.89 -21.83 5.77
CA GLU A 175 1.24 -20.40 5.81
C GLU A 175 0.10 -19.51 5.27
N LYS A 176 -0.85 -20.09 4.52
CA LYS A 176 -2.00 -19.36 3.94
C LYS A 176 -2.80 -18.64 5.00
N LEU A 177 -3.01 -19.27 6.16
CA LEU A 177 -3.77 -18.66 7.25
C LEU A 177 -3.17 -17.31 7.68
N ARG A 178 -1.85 -17.25 7.89
CA ARG A 178 -1.19 -16.01 8.31
C ARG A 178 -1.22 -14.97 7.19
N THR A 179 -0.92 -15.37 5.95
CA THR A 179 -0.97 -14.47 4.78
C THR A 179 -2.37 -13.87 4.59
N THR A 180 -3.43 -14.69 4.68
CA THR A 180 -4.82 -14.24 4.58
C THR A 180 -5.16 -13.25 5.70
N ILE A 181 -4.86 -13.59 6.96
CA ILE A 181 -5.18 -12.68 8.07
C ILE A 181 -4.41 -11.35 7.93
N THR A 182 -3.13 -11.39 7.56
CA THR A 182 -2.34 -10.19 7.33
C THR A 182 -2.91 -9.34 6.18
N HIS A 183 -3.36 -9.97 5.09
CA HIS A 183 -4.02 -9.29 3.98
C HIS A 183 -5.31 -8.59 4.43
N GLU A 184 -6.20 -9.31 5.14
CA GLU A 184 -7.46 -8.73 5.62
C GLU A 184 -7.24 -7.60 6.64
N ILE A 185 -6.22 -7.70 7.50
CA ILE A 185 -5.83 -6.57 8.36
C ILE A 185 -5.42 -5.37 7.51
N GLY A 186 -4.73 -5.56 6.39
CA GLY A 186 -4.41 -4.48 5.45
C GLY A 186 -5.66 -3.74 4.95
N HIS A 187 -6.72 -4.48 4.58
CA HIS A 187 -8.03 -3.89 4.28
C HIS A 187 -8.62 -3.13 5.46
N ALA A 188 -8.53 -3.67 6.67
CA ALA A 188 -8.99 -3.00 7.88
C ALA A 188 -8.16 -1.74 8.22
N LEU A 189 -6.90 -1.66 7.81
CA LEU A 189 -6.06 -0.45 7.90
C LEU A 189 -6.33 0.54 6.75
N GLY A 190 -7.07 0.11 5.73
CA GLY A 190 -7.57 0.97 4.64
C GLY A 190 -6.90 0.77 3.28
N LEU A 191 -6.16 -0.32 3.10
CA LEU A 191 -5.57 -0.68 1.82
C LEU A 191 -6.59 -1.40 0.93
N GLY A 192 -6.67 -1.05 -0.35
CA GLY A 192 -7.36 -1.85 -1.37
C GLY A 192 -6.49 -3.01 -1.85
N HIS A 193 -6.94 -3.73 -2.87
CA HIS A 193 -6.08 -4.71 -3.55
C HIS A 193 -4.96 -4.02 -4.35
N TYR A 194 -3.82 -4.69 -4.43
CA TYR A 194 -2.73 -4.40 -5.36
C TYR A 194 -2.93 -5.29 -6.59
N GLN A 195 -3.43 -4.70 -7.69
CA GLN A 195 -3.88 -5.47 -8.84
C GLN A 195 -3.34 -4.88 -10.15
N ALA A 196 -2.71 -5.73 -10.96
CA ALA A 196 -2.36 -5.37 -12.33
C ALA A 196 -3.61 -5.33 -13.22
N ASP A 197 -3.64 -4.41 -14.19
CA ASP A 197 -4.66 -4.40 -15.25
C ASP A 197 -4.60 -5.65 -16.14
N ASP A 198 -3.42 -6.26 -16.31
CA ASP A 198 -3.24 -7.55 -16.97
C ASP A 198 -3.49 -8.73 -16.02
N ALA A 199 -4.57 -9.48 -16.26
CA ALA A 199 -4.91 -10.70 -15.52
C ALA A 199 -3.81 -11.78 -15.56
N LYS A 200 -2.96 -11.82 -16.59
CA LYS A 200 -1.84 -12.76 -16.66
C LYS A 200 -0.78 -12.44 -15.62
N VAL A 201 -0.53 -11.17 -15.35
CA VAL A 201 0.41 -10.73 -14.31
C VAL A 201 -0.09 -11.17 -12.94
N ASN A 202 -1.37 -10.92 -12.63
CA ASN A 202 -2.00 -11.38 -11.40
C ASN A 202 -1.92 -12.91 -11.25
N ALA A 203 -2.13 -13.67 -12.33
CA ALA A 203 -2.01 -15.12 -12.32
C ALA A 203 -0.56 -15.61 -12.11
N VAL A 204 0.44 -14.89 -12.62
CA VAL A 204 1.86 -15.21 -12.40
C VAL A 204 2.24 -15.00 -10.94
N TRP A 205 1.77 -13.93 -10.32
CA TRP A 205 1.95 -13.68 -8.88
C TRP A 205 1.32 -14.77 -8.02
N ALA A 206 0.07 -15.14 -8.32
CA ALA A 206 -0.67 -16.19 -7.62
C ALA A 206 0.03 -17.56 -7.71
N LYS A 207 0.61 -17.88 -8.88
CA LYS A 207 1.34 -19.15 -9.12
C LYS A 207 2.79 -19.13 -8.65
N GLY A 208 3.28 -18.01 -8.14
CA GLY A 208 4.67 -17.83 -7.74
C GLY A 208 5.68 -17.84 -8.88
N GLY A 209 5.25 -17.53 -10.10
CA GLY A 209 6.15 -17.30 -11.22
C GLY A 209 6.89 -15.95 -11.13
N ALA A 210 6.36 -15.02 -10.33
CA ALA A 210 7.02 -13.78 -9.93
C ALA A 210 6.49 -13.33 -8.56
N GLU A 211 7.26 -12.48 -7.87
CA GLU A 211 6.85 -11.90 -6.60
C GLU A 211 6.03 -10.62 -6.85
N ALA A 212 4.87 -10.49 -6.22
CA ALA A 212 4.13 -9.24 -6.23
C ALA A 212 4.73 -8.26 -5.23
N ASP A 213 4.64 -6.95 -5.49
CA ASP A 213 5.22 -5.94 -4.61
C ASP A 213 4.38 -5.57 -3.40
N SER A 214 3.35 -6.36 -3.07
CA SER A 214 2.45 -6.06 -1.96
C SER A 214 1.86 -7.34 -1.35
N ILE A 215 1.66 -7.35 -0.03
CA ILE A 215 0.79 -8.36 0.63
C ILE A 215 -0.65 -8.28 0.13
N MET A 216 -1.06 -7.10 -0.36
CA MET A 216 -2.39 -6.82 -0.88
C MET A 216 -2.60 -7.32 -2.32
N ALA A 217 -1.62 -8.04 -2.88
CA ALA A 217 -1.76 -8.66 -4.19
C ALA A 217 -2.98 -9.59 -4.24
N VAL A 218 -3.72 -9.55 -5.36
CA VAL A 218 -4.86 -10.46 -5.56
C VAL A 218 -4.37 -11.91 -5.55
N PHE A 219 -5.11 -12.80 -4.88
CA PHE A 219 -4.75 -14.21 -4.68
C PHE A 219 -3.42 -14.42 -3.90
N SER A 220 -3.05 -13.49 -3.02
CA SER A 220 -1.81 -13.57 -2.22
C SER A 220 -1.66 -14.89 -1.43
N HIS A 221 -2.76 -15.49 -1.00
CA HIS A 221 -2.76 -16.75 -0.26
C HIS A 221 -2.29 -17.95 -1.10
N GLU A 222 -2.35 -17.90 -2.43
CA GLU A 222 -1.88 -19.01 -3.28
C GLU A 222 -0.35 -19.14 -3.28
N ASN A 223 0.36 -18.07 -2.90
CA ASN A 223 1.81 -18.03 -2.85
C ASN A 223 2.33 -17.38 -1.55
N SER A 224 1.82 -17.88 -0.42
CA SER A 224 2.06 -17.34 0.94
C SER A 224 3.55 -17.14 1.30
N LYS A 225 4.46 -17.92 0.72
CA LYS A 225 5.91 -17.82 0.96
C LYS A 225 6.50 -16.48 0.51
N LEU A 226 6.01 -15.97 -0.62
CA LEU A 226 6.50 -14.76 -1.26
C LEU A 226 5.65 -13.52 -0.94
N MET A 227 4.42 -13.73 -0.44
CA MET A 227 3.49 -12.64 -0.15
C MET A 227 3.68 -12.15 1.29
N LYS A 228 4.30 -10.98 1.43
CA LYS A 228 4.65 -10.32 2.70
C LYS A 228 4.38 -8.83 2.63
N ILE A 229 4.26 -8.18 3.79
CA ILE A 229 4.17 -6.71 3.86
C ILE A 229 5.46 -6.13 3.27
N LYS A 230 5.31 -5.18 2.35
CA LYS A 230 6.39 -4.55 1.59
C LYS A 230 6.42 -3.03 1.78
N PRO A 231 7.51 -2.35 1.37
CA PRO A 231 7.63 -0.90 1.52
C PRO A 231 6.45 -0.12 0.94
N ILE A 232 5.93 -0.51 -0.23
CA ILE A 232 4.77 0.16 -0.84
C ILE A 232 3.50 0.08 0.03
N ASP A 233 3.32 -1.00 0.79
CA ASP A 233 2.19 -1.16 1.72
C ASP A 233 2.31 -0.18 2.88
N ILE A 234 3.52 -0.06 3.43
CA ILE A 234 3.85 0.83 4.54
C ILE A 234 3.68 2.29 4.10
N GLU A 235 4.25 2.66 2.95
CA GLU A 235 4.12 3.99 2.36
C GLU A 235 2.66 4.35 2.12
N LYS A 236 1.88 3.41 1.60
CA LYS A 236 0.45 3.61 1.36
C LYS A 236 -0.30 3.85 2.67
N ILE A 237 -0.09 3.03 3.71
CA ILE A 237 -0.67 3.28 5.04
C ILE A 237 -0.24 4.65 5.57
N LYS A 238 1.05 4.99 5.49
CA LYS A 238 1.55 6.29 5.97
C LYS A 238 0.99 7.47 5.19
N SER A 239 0.62 7.29 3.93
CA SER A 239 -0.07 8.33 3.14
C SER A 239 -1.54 8.50 3.52
N ILE A 240 -2.16 7.46 4.08
CA ILE A 240 -3.55 7.46 4.54
C ILE A 240 -3.62 8.18 5.89
N TYR A 241 -2.72 7.84 6.81
CA TYR A 241 -2.71 8.36 8.18
C TYR A 241 -1.83 9.61 8.32
N THR A 242 -1.87 10.25 9.49
CA THR A 242 -1.06 11.46 9.73
C THR A 242 0.38 11.08 10.08
N SER A 243 1.29 12.08 10.13
CA SER A 243 2.64 11.89 10.69
C SER A 243 2.63 11.44 12.16
N ASN A 244 1.49 11.55 12.85
CA ASN A 244 1.27 11.05 14.20
C ASN A 244 0.64 9.64 14.21
N GLY A 245 0.84 8.87 13.12
CA GLY A 245 0.34 7.51 12.98
C GLY A 245 -1.17 7.42 13.07
N PHE A 246 -1.67 6.47 13.86
CA PHE A 246 -3.11 6.26 14.07
C PHE A 246 -3.76 7.37 14.90
N LYS A 247 -2.99 8.25 15.54
CA LYS A 247 -3.52 9.31 16.41
C LYS A 247 -3.83 10.57 15.60
N SER A 248 -4.89 11.27 15.98
CA SER A 248 -5.19 12.60 15.45
C SER A 248 -4.11 13.61 15.85
N ILE A 249 -3.89 14.63 15.00
CA ILE A 249 -2.99 15.76 15.30
C ILE A 249 -3.50 16.56 16.52
N GLN A 250 -4.81 16.54 16.79
CA GLN A 250 -5.42 17.24 17.93
C GLN A 250 -5.15 16.58 19.29
N ASP A 251 -4.74 15.30 19.31
CA ASP A 251 -4.45 14.55 20.54
C ASP A 251 -2.97 14.67 20.98
N THR A 252 -2.16 15.45 20.24
CA THR A 252 -0.84 15.87 20.72
C THR A 252 -1.07 16.78 21.93
N PRO A 253 -0.53 16.50 23.12
CA PRO A 253 -0.64 17.43 24.24
C PRO A 253 -0.15 18.79 23.75
N LYS A 254 -1.03 19.81 23.80
CA LYS A 254 -0.61 21.20 23.63
C LYS A 254 0.43 21.43 24.71
N GLU A 255 1.71 21.43 24.35
CA GLU A 255 2.75 21.91 25.24
C GLU A 255 2.39 23.34 25.60
N GLN A 256 1.99 23.53 26.85
CA GLN A 256 1.67 24.82 27.42
C GLN A 256 2.95 25.66 27.38
N PRO A 257 2.96 26.84 26.76
CA PRO A 257 4.16 27.65 26.66
C PRO A 257 4.57 28.04 28.07
N THR A 258 5.65 27.42 28.55
CA THR A 258 6.27 27.77 29.82
C THR A 258 7.13 29.00 29.56
N GLU A 259 6.91 30.03 30.38
CA GLU A 259 7.56 31.33 30.36
C GLU A 259 9.10 31.19 30.29
N ILE A 260 9.71 31.80 29.27
CA ILE A 260 11.13 31.66 28.94
C ILE A 260 11.93 32.62 29.81
N GLU A 261 12.67 32.10 30.80
CA GLU A 261 13.87 32.78 31.31
C GLU A 261 14.99 32.66 30.27
N THR A 262 15.48 33.81 29.83
CA THR A 262 16.52 33.99 28.81
C THR A 262 17.88 33.45 29.25
N ILE A 263 18.39 32.43 28.54
CA ILE A 263 19.81 32.02 28.53
C ILE A 263 20.22 31.82 27.06
N PRO A 264 21.44 32.21 26.63
CA PRO A 264 21.74 32.42 25.22
C PRO A 264 21.79 31.14 24.40
N GLU A 265 21.30 31.27 23.19
CA GLU A 265 21.10 30.29 22.13
C GLU A 265 22.39 29.53 21.74
N PRO A 266 22.39 28.18 21.79
CA PRO A 266 23.27 27.39 20.95
C PRO A 266 22.67 27.29 19.55
N GLN A 267 23.43 27.76 18.56
CA GLN A 267 23.02 27.84 17.16
C GLN A 267 22.58 26.48 16.61
N ILE A 268 21.28 26.36 16.33
CA ILE A 268 20.73 25.27 15.53
C ILE A 268 20.97 25.63 14.07
N VAL A 269 21.85 24.87 13.41
CA VAL A 269 22.04 24.93 11.96
C VAL A 269 20.72 24.52 11.30
N GLN A 270 19.94 25.51 10.86
CA GLN A 270 18.81 25.29 9.97
C GLN A 270 19.34 24.62 8.71
N LYS A 271 18.79 23.45 8.37
CA LYS A 271 18.87 22.93 7.01
C LYS A 271 18.22 23.98 6.12
N THR A 272 19.01 24.70 5.35
CA THR A 272 18.56 25.79 4.47
C THR A 272 17.47 25.27 3.54
N GLN A 273 16.23 25.68 3.79
CA GLN A 273 15.11 25.39 2.92
C GLN A 273 15.30 26.21 1.64
N LEU A 274 15.79 25.57 0.57
CA LEU A 274 16.11 26.21 -0.70
C LEU A 274 14.86 26.67 -1.45
N ILE A 275 13.71 26.00 -1.28
CA ILE A 275 12.46 26.35 -1.96
C ILE A 275 11.43 26.95 -0.99
N PRO A 276 10.91 28.16 -1.23
CA PRO A 276 9.87 28.75 -0.39
C PRO A 276 8.59 27.91 -0.36
N THR A 277 8.00 27.78 0.82
CA THR A 277 6.78 26.99 1.06
C THR A 277 5.59 27.42 0.18
N TRP A 278 5.51 28.70 -0.20
CA TRP A 278 4.42 29.19 -1.07
C TRP A 278 4.50 28.60 -2.50
N VAL A 279 5.70 28.30 -3.00
CA VAL A 279 5.91 27.65 -4.30
C VAL A 279 5.42 26.21 -4.23
N LYS A 280 5.70 25.52 -3.12
CA LYS A 280 5.23 24.16 -2.85
C LYS A 280 3.70 24.07 -2.76
N ASN A 281 3.07 25.06 -2.13
CA ASN A 281 1.61 25.17 -2.10
C ASN A 281 1.01 25.44 -3.50
N ASN A 282 1.67 26.23 -4.34
CA ASN A 282 1.24 26.45 -5.73
C ASN A 282 1.28 25.15 -6.54
N ALA A 283 2.34 24.35 -6.39
CA ALA A 283 2.43 23.03 -7.02
C ALA A 283 1.30 22.09 -6.58
N LYS A 284 0.94 22.11 -5.29
CA LYS A 284 -0.21 21.36 -4.76
C LYS A 284 -1.50 21.73 -5.48
N TRP A 285 -1.86 23.02 -5.44
CA TRP A 285 -3.11 23.49 -6.03
C TRP A 285 -3.19 23.22 -7.54
N TRP A 286 -2.08 23.39 -8.25
CA TRP A 286 -2.03 23.12 -9.68
C TRP A 286 -2.27 21.64 -10.01
N SER A 287 -1.69 20.76 -9.19
CA SER A 287 -1.83 19.31 -9.34
C SER A 287 -3.23 18.78 -9.02
N GLU A 288 -3.93 19.46 -8.10
CA GLU A 288 -5.33 19.17 -7.74
C GLU A 288 -6.33 19.77 -8.74
N GLY A 289 -5.85 20.53 -9.73
CA GLY A 289 -6.70 21.25 -10.68
C GLY A 289 -7.34 22.52 -10.11
N ASN A 290 -6.89 22.97 -8.94
CA ASN A 290 -7.36 24.16 -8.25
C ASN A 290 -6.68 25.46 -8.77
N SER A 291 -5.64 25.35 -9.60
CA SER A 291 -5.02 26.47 -10.31
C SER A 291 -4.62 26.09 -11.74
N ASP A 292 -4.41 27.11 -12.58
CA ASP A 292 -4.07 26.94 -13.99
C ASP A 292 -2.56 26.77 -14.23
N ASP A 293 -2.20 26.33 -15.44
CA ASP A 293 -0.80 26.10 -15.85
C ASP A 293 0.04 27.38 -15.73
N GLN A 294 -0.55 28.55 -16.01
CA GLN A 294 0.15 29.83 -15.91
C GLN A 294 0.53 30.16 -14.46
N THR A 295 -0.34 29.88 -13.50
CA THR A 295 -0.08 30.07 -12.06
C THR A 295 1.09 29.20 -11.60
N PHE A 296 1.16 27.95 -12.07
CA PHE A 296 2.29 27.07 -11.78
C PHE A 296 3.59 27.55 -12.45
N VAL A 297 3.54 27.93 -13.73
CA VAL A 297 4.70 28.46 -14.45
C VAL A 297 5.26 29.71 -13.76
N ASN A 298 4.42 30.64 -13.32
CA ASN A 298 4.86 31.85 -12.60
C ASN A 298 5.63 31.50 -11.31
N ALA A 299 5.22 30.44 -10.60
CA ALA A 299 5.89 29.98 -9.39
C ALA A 299 7.27 29.35 -9.71
N ILE A 300 7.38 28.65 -10.84
CA ILE A 300 8.66 28.12 -11.35
C ILE A 300 9.58 29.25 -11.83
N GLU A 301 9.04 30.25 -12.53
CA GLU A 301 9.81 31.44 -12.97
C GLU A 301 10.43 32.18 -11.78
N PHE A 302 9.73 32.24 -10.64
CA PHE A 302 10.31 32.77 -9.41
C PHE A 302 11.54 31.97 -8.95
N LEU A 303 11.50 30.63 -9.03
CA LEU A 303 12.63 29.79 -8.64
C LEU A 303 13.84 29.97 -9.57
N VAL A 304 13.59 30.21 -10.86
CA VAL A 304 14.63 30.55 -11.84
C VAL A 304 15.23 31.92 -11.52
N LYS A 305 14.41 32.95 -11.26
CA LYS A 305 14.87 34.30 -10.86
C LYS A 305 15.65 34.30 -9.55
N SER A 306 15.33 33.37 -8.66
CA SER A 306 16.02 33.19 -7.37
C SER A 306 17.27 32.32 -7.47
N GLU A 307 17.69 31.92 -8.68
CA GLU A 307 18.84 31.07 -8.97
C GLU A 307 18.78 29.66 -8.31
N ILE A 308 17.58 29.21 -7.93
CA ILE A 308 17.35 27.88 -7.34
C ILE A 308 17.27 26.80 -8.44
N ILE A 309 16.66 27.13 -9.57
CA ILE A 309 16.56 26.27 -10.77
C ILE A 309 17.48 26.84 -11.84
N LYS A 310 18.33 26.01 -12.45
CA LYS A 310 19.25 26.42 -13.52
C LYS A 310 18.76 25.90 -14.86
N VAL A 311 18.44 26.80 -15.78
CA VAL A 311 18.02 26.43 -17.15
C VAL A 311 19.07 26.92 -18.14
N SER A 312 19.65 25.98 -18.90
CA SER A 312 20.81 26.20 -19.78
C SER A 312 20.45 26.80 -21.16
N SER A 313 19.19 26.70 -21.59
CA SER A 313 18.73 27.21 -22.88
C SER A 313 17.25 27.56 -22.84
N VAL A 314 16.94 28.86 -22.88
CA VAL A 314 15.56 29.36 -23.00
C VAL A 314 15.23 29.47 -24.48
N SER A 315 14.31 28.64 -24.97
CA SER A 315 13.70 28.80 -26.29
C SER A 315 12.83 30.04 -26.27
N GLN A 316 13.35 31.17 -26.78
CA GLN A 316 12.53 32.33 -27.10
C GLN A 316 11.70 32.04 -28.35
N THR A 317 10.43 31.66 -28.20
CA THR A 317 9.42 31.89 -29.26
C THR A 317 7.99 31.80 -28.73
N ASP A 318 7.30 32.93 -28.94
CA ASP A 318 5.90 33.20 -29.26
C ASP A 318 4.73 32.70 -28.39
N GLU A 319 3.83 33.66 -28.21
CA GLU A 319 2.56 33.66 -27.50
C GLU A 319 1.57 32.64 -28.10
N ASN A 320 1.71 31.38 -27.71
CA ASN A 320 0.57 30.48 -27.65
C ASN A 320 0.78 29.47 -26.52
N SER A 321 -0.23 29.40 -25.65
CA SER A 321 -0.30 28.50 -24.50
C SER A 321 -0.41 27.06 -24.99
N ASP A 322 0.72 26.43 -25.26
CA ASP A 322 0.77 24.98 -25.33
C ASP A 322 0.61 24.46 -23.90
N THR A 323 -0.58 23.97 -23.60
CA THR A 323 -0.99 23.39 -22.32
C THR A 323 0.05 22.40 -21.82
N ILE A 324 0.41 22.50 -20.54
CA ILE A 324 1.33 21.56 -19.92
C ILE A 324 0.66 20.18 -19.93
N PRO A 325 1.33 19.13 -20.45
CA PRO A 325 0.75 17.79 -20.45
C PRO A 325 0.34 17.37 -19.03
N THR A 326 -0.86 16.79 -18.90
CA THR A 326 -1.45 16.45 -17.59
C THR A 326 -0.56 15.53 -16.75
N TRP A 327 0.28 14.69 -17.38
CA TRP A 327 1.21 13.82 -16.67
C TRP A 327 2.26 14.60 -15.85
N VAL A 328 2.57 15.85 -16.21
CA VAL A 328 3.49 16.72 -15.46
C VAL A 328 2.92 17.12 -14.10
N LYS A 329 1.58 17.17 -13.96
CA LYS A 329 0.91 17.45 -12.68
C LYS A 329 1.23 16.43 -11.60
N ASN A 330 1.56 15.20 -11.99
CA ASN A 330 1.97 14.16 -11.04
C ASN A 330 3.27 14.54 -10.33
N ASN A 331 4.24 15.14 -11.04
CA ASN A 331 5.50 15.57 -10.44
C ASN A 331 5.29 16.71 -9.43
N ALA A 332 4.41 17.67 -9.76
CA ALA A 332 4.03 18.73 -8.84
C ALA A 332 3.24 18.21 -7.63
N LYS A 333 2.36 17.23 -7.85
CA LYS A 333 1.64 16.53 -6.78
C LYS A 333 2.61 15.86 -5.82
N TRP A 334 3.46 14.98 -6.34
CA TRP A 334 4.45 14.23 -5.59
C TRP A 334 5.39 15.15 -4.81
N TRP A 335 5.84 16.24 -5.42
CA TRP A 335 6.70 17.19 -4.73
C TRP A 335 5.96 17.89 -3.60
N SER A 336 4.74 18.38 -3.86
CA SER A 336 3.94 19.09 -2.86
C SER A 336 3.52 18.22 -1.67
N GLU A 337 3.33 16.92 -1.90
CA GLU A 337 3.03 15.89 -0.90
C GLU A 337 4.30 15.36 -0.22
N GLY A 338 5.50 15.81 -0.63
CA GLY A 338 6.78 15.42 -0.04
C GLY A 338 7.27 14.02 -0.44
N ILE A 339 6.66 13.43 -1.47
CA ILE A 339 7.01 12.11 -2.03
C ILE A 339 8.36 12.18 -2.77
N ILE A 340 8.64 13.29 -3.46
CA ILE A 340 9.95 13.57 -4.06
C ILE A 340 10.62 14.76 -3.37
N THR A 341 11.95 14.75 -3.32
CA THR A 341 12.74 15.79 -2.65
C THR A 341 12.69 17.12 -3.41
N ASP A 342 13.08 18.20 -2.74
CA ASP A 342 13.23 19.51 -3.41
C ASP A 342 14.27 19.42 -4.53
N GLU A 343 15.35 18.65 -4.33
CA GLU A 343 16.37 18.40 -5.34
C GLU A 343 15.85 17.59 -6.53
N ASP A 344 15.04 16.55 -6.30
CA ASP A 344 14.45 15.74 -7.37
C ASP A 344 13.41 16.53 -8.16
N PHE A 345 12.64 17.39 -7.48
CA PHE A 345 11.71 18.29 -8.14
C PHE A 345 12.44 19.33 -8.99
N ILE A 346 13.50 19.96 -8.47
CA ILE A 346 14.34 20.90 -9.24
C ILE A 346 14.86 20.24 -10.50
N LYS A 347 15.49 19.06 -10.40
CA LYS A 347 16.00 18.32 -11.57
C LYS A 347 14.90 17.96 -12.57
N GLY A 348 13.71 17.60 -12.07
CA GLY A 348 12.55 17.33 -12.90
C GLY A 348 12.11 18.56 -13.69
N ILE A 349 12.05 19.73 -13.05
CA ILE A 349 11.69 20.98 -13.72
C ILE A 349 12.77 21.43 -14.71
N GLU A 350 14.06 21.28 -14.37
CA GLU A 350 15.18 21.55 -15.28
C GLU A 350 15.05 20.72 -16.55
N PHE A 351 14.84 19.40 -16.41
CA PHE A 351 14.61 18.49 -17.54
C PHE A 351 13.42 18.92 -18.41
N LEU A 352 12.28 19.25 -17.78
CA LEU A 352 11.06 19.65 -18.48
C LEU A 352 11.24 20.96 -19.26
N ALA A 353 12.03 21.90 -18.71
CA ALA A 353 12.37 23.16 -19.36
C ALA A 353 13.33 22.93 -20.55
N GLU A 354 14.37 22.13 -20.36
CA GLU A 354 15.35 21.79 -21.41
C GLU A 354 14.72 21.12 -22.64
N HIS A 355 13.69 20.30 -22.41
CA HIS A 355 12.98 19.59 -23.49
C HIS A 355 11.78 20.37 -24.03
N GLY A 356 11.57 21.63 -23.60
CA GLY A 356 10.49 22.49 -24.08
C GLY A 356 9.08 22.04 -23.68
N ILE A 357 8.96 21.17 -22.67
CA ILE A 357 7.68 20.65 -22.16
C ILE A 357 7.00 21.69 -21.25
N ILE A 358 7.80 22.45 -20.49
CA ILE A 358 7.35 23.66 -19.81
C ILE A 358 8.10 24.85 -20.40
N LYS A 359 7.37 25.86 -20.85
CA LYS A 359 7.94 27.12 -21.33
C LYS A 359 8.03 28.10 -20.16
N ILE A 360 9.24 28.54 -19.84
CA ILE A 360 9.54 29.42 -18.70
C ILE A 360 10.14 30.71 -19.27
N LYS A 361 9.62 31.88 -18.89
CA LYS A 361 10.21 33.18 -19.24
C LYS A 361 11.22 33.59 -18.16
N SER A 362 12.39 34.09 -18.57
CA SER A 362 13.37 34.64 -17.63
C SER A 362 12.92 35.98 -17.07
#